data_AF-A0A8T4RVK2-F1
#
_entry.id   AF-A0A8T4RVK2-F1
#
_cell.length_a   1.000
_cell.length_b   1.000
_cell.length_c   1.000
_cell.angle_alpha   90.00
_cell.angle_beta   90.00
_cell.angle_gamma   90.00
#
_symmetry.space_group_name_H-M   'P 1'
#
loop_
_entity.id
_entity.type
_entity.pdbx_description
1 polymer ?
#
loop_
_entity_poly.entity_id
_entity_poly.type
_entity_poly.pdbx_seq_one_letter_code
_entity_poly.pdbx_strand_id
1 'polypeptide(L)'
;MEESYIEGIKRKYSIEKLKEALSQFKRIKILVIGDTIIDEYHFTRPKGRATKDPILSVDYVNHEVYGGGILAVANHVSNFADEVTCITAIGDRNDRKDFITGALNKNVDLKLLVKKDSPTTIKKRYLDNIRNEKLFKVEFINEAPIDEETEKKLIGFLEQELPKNDLVLLGDFGHGLITEKVIKLLEEKSKYLAVNAQCNSANLGFNFVTKYSKPKYITMDITELQYAVSDRFSTVDVLMKKLRDKTGFSNFLVTMGKEGAGYFNNNNIRFSPAFVTRPKDTVGAGDAVFSVTSLFSCLGMKELIPFIANCAGGIAVSYLGNKESINKEKLLEFISQAYNGEIKAV
;
A
#
# COMPACT_ATOMS: atom_id res chain seq x y z
N MET A 1 -28.48 -7.96 3.44
CA MET A 1 -27.67 -6.79 3.84
C MET A 1 -26.73 -6.34 2.72
N GLU A 2 -26.08 -7.27 2.03
CA GLU A 2 -25.19 -7.02 0.88
C GLU A 2 -25.85 -6.32 -0.32
N GLU A 3 -26.94 -6.88 -0.86
CA GLU A 3 -27.67 -6.24 -1.98
C GLU A 3 -28.11 -4.82 -1.61
N SER A 4 -28.53 -4.60 -0.37
CA SER A 4 -28.90 -3.28 0.15
C SER A 4 -27.70 -2.31 0.23
N TYR A 5 -26.50 -2.80 0.54
CA TYR A 5 -25.28 -1.98 0.58
C TYR A 5 -24.86 -1.53 -0.83
N ILE A 6 -24.72 -2.47 -1.76
CA ILE A 6 -24.31 -2.17 -3.14
C ILE A 6 -25.37 -1.31 -3.82
N GLU A 7 -26.65 -1.64 -3.66
CA GLU A 7 -27.77 -0.86 -4.20
C GLU A 7 -27.78 0.57 -3.63
N GLY A 8 -27.44 0.73 -2.34
CA GLY A 8 -27.27 2.04 -1.71
C GLY A 8 -26.17 2.89 -2.35
N ILE A 9 -25.03 2.28 -2.69
CA ILE A 9 -23.94 2.96 -3.40
C ILE A 9 -24.35 3.27 -4.85
N LYS A 10 -24.91 2.28 -5.57
CA LYS A 10 -25.37 2.39 -6.96
C LYS A 10 -26.39 3.51 -7.17
N ARG A 11 -27.35 3.67 -6.24
CA ARG A 11 -28.34 4.76 -6.27
C ARG A 11 -27.72 6.15 -6.19
N LYS A 12 -26.62 6.30 -5.47
CA LYS A 12 -25.92 7.60 -5.33
C LYS A 12 -24.90 7.83 -6.45
N TYR A 13 -24.17 6.78 -6.82
CA TYR A 13 -23.01 6.82 -7.71
C TYR A 13 -23.18 5.83 -8.87
N SER A 14 -23.71 6.32 -10.00
CA SER A 14 -23.73 5.55 -11.24
C SER A 14 -22.33 5.32 -11.81
N ILE A 15 -22.20 4.40 -12.76
CA ILE A 15 -20.93 4.15 -13.45
C ILE A 15 -20.43 5.41 -14.16
N GLU A 16 -21.32 6.23 -14.71
CA GLU A 16 -20.99 7.50 -15.36
C GLU A 16 -20.42 8.50 -14.36
N LYS A 17 -21.05 8.66 -13.20
CA LYS A 17 -20.50 9.52 -12.12
C LYS A 17 -19.13 9.04 -11.64
N LEU A 18 -18.92 7.72 -11.57
CA LEU A 18 -17.61 7.16 -11.22
C LEU A 18 -16.58 7.41 -12.33
N LYS A 19 -16.94 7.28 -13.60
CA LYS A 19 -16.06 7.64 -14.73
C LYS A 19 -15.65 9.11 -14.66
N GLU A 20 -16.61 10.00 -14.38
CA GLU A 20 -16.35 11.43 -14.17
C GLU A 20 -15.41 11.66 -12.99
N ALA A 21 -15.63 11.00 -11.86
CA ALA A 21 -14.74 11.06 -10.70
C ALA A 21 -13.30 10.61 -11.04
N LEU A 22 -13.13 9.46 -11.70
CA LEU A 22 -11.83 8.94 -12.11
C LEU A 22 -11.12 9.83 -13.15
N SER A 23 -11.89 10.62 -13.91
CA SER A 23 -11.33 11.59 -14.85
C SER A 23 -10.67 12.78 -14.14
N GLN A 24 -11.17 13.17 -12.96
CA GLN A 24 -10.62 14.27 -12.17
C GLN A 24 -9.21 13.95 -11.65
N PHE A 25 -8.89 12.68 -11.42
CA PHE A 25 -7.56 12.25 -10.97
C PHE A 25 -6.43 12.60 -11.92
N LYS A 26 -6.71 12.74 -13.22
CA LYS A 26 -5.69 13.10 -14.23
C LYS A 26 -4.94 14.39 -13.88
N ARG A 27 -5.64 15.35 -13.28
CA ARG A 27 -5.13 16.69 -12.98
C ARG A 27 -4.40 16.81 -11.63
N ILE A 28 -4.42 15.75 -10.81
CA ILE A 28 -3.78 15.77 -9.49
C ILE A 28 -2.28 15.56 -9.71
N LYS A 29 -1.45 16.49 -9.22
CA LYS A 29 0.01 16.29 -9.16
C LYS A 29 0.34 15.49 -7.90
N ILE A 30 0.98 14.33 -8.07
CA ILE A 30 1.21 13.39 -6.97
C ILE A 30 2.71 13.26 -6.69
N LEU A 31 3.09 13.48 -5.43
CA LEU A 31 4.38 13.09 -4.90
C LEU A 31 4.25 11.80 -4.10
N VAL A 32 5.03 10.80 -4.46
CA VAL A 32 5.12 9.51 -3.80
C VAL A 32 6.47 9.43 -3.10
N ILE A 33 6.49 9.15 -1.81
CA ILE A 33 7.70 9.03 -0.99
C ILE A 33 7.64 7.80 -0.10
N GLY A 34 8.72 7.02 -0.03
CA GLY A 34 8.73 5.81 0.78
C GLY A 34 9.87 4.86 0.47
N ASP A 35 9.90 3.76 1.21
CA ASP A 35 10.97 2.76 1.08
C ASP A 35 10.86 1.95 -0.22
N THR A 36 11.97 1.82 -0.94
CA THR A 36 12.06 0.91 -2.09
C THR A 36 12.00 -0.53 -1.60
N ILE A 37 11.17 -1.36 -2.23
CA ILE A 37 11.14 -2.80 -2.01
C ILE A 37 11.12 -3.49 -3.37
N ILE A 38 11.94 -4.53 -3.51
CA ILE A 38 11.88 -5.47 -4.64
C ILE A 38 11.37 -6.80 -4.10
N ASP A 39 10.25 -7.27 -4.62
CA ASP A 39 9.70 -8.57 -4.27
C ASP A 39 10.13 -9.60 -5.31
N GLU A 40 10.86 -10.64 -4.86
CA GLU A 40 11.24 -11.76 -5.71
C GLU A 40 10.44 -13.00 -5.33
N TYR A 41 9.79 -13.63 -6.30
CA TYR A 41 9.03 -14.87 -6.15
C TYR A 41 9.81 -16.00 -6.82
N HIS A 42 10.44 -16.85 -6.01
CA HIS A 42 11.21 -18.01 -6.45
C HIS A 42 10.33 -19.25 -6.38
N PHE A 43 9.94 -19.77 -7.53
CA PHE A 43 9.09 -20.94 -7.62
C PHE A 43 9.94 -22.20 -7.52
N THR A 44 9.46 -23.13 -6.69
CA THR A 44 10.15 -24.35 -6.36
C THR A 44 9.20 -25.54 -6.39
N ARG A 45 9.75 -26.76 -6.53
CA ARG A 45 9.00 -28.00 -6.47
C ARG A 45 9.46 -28.84 -5.27
N PRO A 46 8.62 -29.06 -4.25
CA PRO A 46 8.99 -29.87 -3.11
C PRO A 46 9.34 -31.32 -3.48
N LYS A 47 10.47 -31.81 -2.96
CA LYS A 47 10.88 -33.23 -3.02
C LYS A 47 10.53 -34.00 -1.75
N GLY A 48 10.16 -33.30 -0.69
CA GLY A 48 9.99 -33.87 0.65
C GLY A 48 11.14 -33.48 1.58
N ARG A 49 11.31 -34.25 2.65
CA ARG A 49 12.31 -33.95 3.69
C ARG A 49 13.73 -34.30 3.22
N ALA A 50 14.70 -33.44 3.55
CA ALA A 50 16.11 -33.73 3.34
C ALA A 50 16.55 -34.95 4.17
N THR A 51 17.46 -35.77 3.62
CA THR A 51 17.92 -37.01 4.27
C THR A 51 18.71 -36.76 5.56
N LYS A 52 19.47 -35.66 5.61
CA LYS A 52 20.43 -35.36 6.69
C LYS A 52 19.94 -34.31 7.68
N ASP A 53 18.86 -33.59 7.37
CA ASP A 53 18.39 -32.44 8.14
C ASP A 53 16.84 -32.40 8.16
N PRO A 54 16.21 -31.84 9.20
CA PRO A 54 14.75 -31.68 9.28
C PRO A 54 14.22 -30.53 8.41
N ILE A 55 14.75 -30.36 7.19
CA ILE A 55 14.38 -29.28 6.28
C ILE A 55 13.69 -29.80 5.03
N LEU A 56 12.91 -28.94 4.38
CA LEU A 56 12.27 -29.23 3.11
C LEU A 56 13.31 -29.12 1.98
N SER A 57 13.45 -30.19 1.20
CA SER A 57 14.24 -30.19 -0.04
C SER A 57 13.35 -29.84 -1.22
N VAL A 58 13.81 -28.95 -2.10
CA VAL A 58 13.05 -28.44 -3.24
C VAL A 58 13.93 -28.36 -4.50
N ASP A 59 13.34 -28.53 -5.67
CA ASP A 59 13.96 -28.11 -6.94
C ASP A 59 13.62 -26.66 -7.24
N TYR A 60 14.58 -25.89 -7.75
CA TYR A 60 14.30 -24.58 -8.32
C TYR A 60 13.63 -24.72 -9.70
N VAL A 61 12.62 -23.90 -9.96
CA VAL A 61 11.88 -23.87 -11.24
C VAL A 61 12.21 -22.61 -12.02
N ASN A 62 11.78 -21.45 -11.52
CA ASN A 62 12.04 -20.13 -12.09
C ASN A 62 11.83 -19.06 -11.02
N HIS A 63 11.95 -17.79 -11.39
CA HIS A 63 11.55 -16.69 -10.53
C HIS A 63 10.92 -15.54 -11.32
N GLU A 64 10.09 -14.76 -10.63
CA GLU A 64 9.53 -13.49 -11.09
C GLU A 64 9.96 -12.38 -10.12
N VAL A 65 10.13 -11.15 -10.63
CA VAL A 65 10.60 -10.00 -9.86
C VAL A 65 9.63 -8.83 -10.06
N TYR A 66 9.19 -8.23 -8.96
CA TYR A 66 8.23 -7.13 -8.97
C TYR A 66 8.71 -5.94 -8.15
N GLY A 67 8.34 -4.73 -8.60
CA GLY A 67 8.47 -3.52 -7.80
C GLY A 67 7.41 -3.54 -6.68
N GLY A 68 7.85 -3.53 -5.43
CA GLY A 68 7.00 -3.51 -4.25
C GLY A 68 7.13 -2.21 -3.48
N GLY A 69 6.43 -2.14 -2.35
CA GLY A 69 6.44 -0.98 -1.47
C GLY A 69 6.09 0.29 -2.23
N ILE A 70 6.95 1.31 -2.15
CA ILE A 70 6.66 2.59 -2.79
C ILE A 70 6.60 2.53 -4.32
N LEU A 71 7.28 1.56 -4.95
CA LEU A 71 7.26 1.37 -6.39
C LEU A 71 5.88 0.88 -6.86
N ALA A 72 5.26 -0.01 -6.09
CA ALA A 72 3.89 -0.47 -6.35
C ALA A 72 2.90 0.70 -6.22
N VAL A 73 3.04 1.50 -5.17
CA VAL A 73 2.20 2.70 -4.96
C VAL A 73 2.31 3.67 -6.14
N ALA A 74 3.52 3.99 -6.57
CA ALA A 74 3.76 4.86 -7.72
C ALA A 74 3.10 4.32 -9.00
N ASN A 75 3.25 3.02 -9.28
CA ASN A 75 2.62 2.38 -10.43
C ASN A 75 1.10 2.42 -10.37
N HIS A 76 0.50 2.12 -9.22
CA HIS A 76 -0.95 2.21 -9.04
C HIS A 76 -1.47 3.61 -9.37
N VAL A 77 -0.92 4.66 -8.76
CA VAL A 77 -1.46 6.02 -8.94
C VAL A 77 -1.14 6.63 -10.30
N SER A 78 -0.05 6.21 -10.94
CA SER A 78 0.29 6.64 -12.30
C SER A 78 -0.69 6.16 -13.38
N ASN A 79 -1.48 5.11 -13.10
CA ASN A 79 -2.59 4.72 -13.97
C ASN A 79 -3.80 5.67 -13.85
N PHE A 80 -3.82 6.55 -12.85
CA PHE A 80 -4.91 7.48 -12.59
C PHE A 80 -4.57 8.95 -12.88
N ALA A 81 -3.34 9.35 -12.58
CA ALA A 81 -2.83 10.72 -12.71
C ALA A 81 -1.81 10.84 -13.87
N ASP A 82 -1.76 12.02 -14.49
CA ASP A 82 -0.84 12.28 -15.61
C ASP A 82 0.59 12.60 -15.13
N GLU A 83 0.73 13.20 -13.93
CA GLU A 83 2.02 13.61 -13.35
C GLU A 83 2.24 12.94 -11.98
N VAL A 84 3.21 12.02 -11.91
CA VAL A 84 3.63 11.35 -10.67
C VAL A 84 5.13 11.49 -10.49
N THR A 85 5.55 12.05 -9.36
CA THR A 85 6.97 12.05 -8.95
C THR A 85 7.15 11.03 -7.84
N CYS A 86 8.13 10.14 -7.94
CA CYS A 86 8.45 9.15 -6.93
C CYS A 86 9.86 9.39 -6.39
N ILE A 87 10.01 9.66 -5.09
CA ILE A 87 11.30 9.72 -4.42
C ILE A 87 11.47 8.56 -3.45
N THR A 88 12.59 7.86 -3.56
CA THR A 88 12.92 6.72 -2.72
C THR A 88 14.43 6.56 -2.57
N ALA A 89 14.87 5.62 -1.75
CA ALA A 89 16.29 5.30 -1.57
C ALA A 89 16.59 3.85 -1.96
N ILE A 90 17.72 3.66 -2.64
CA ILE A 90 18.34 2.38 -2.94
C ILE A 90 19.64 2.23 -2.15
N GLY A 91 20.09 1.00 -1.96
CA GLY A 91 21.35 0.74 -1.30
C GLY A 91 22.55 0.99 -2.22
N ASP A 92 23.72 1.23 -1.63
CA ASP A 92 25.00 1.23 -2.33
C ASP A 92 25.52 -0.18 -2.67
N ARG A 93 24.90 -1.22 -2.10
CA ARG A 93 25.13 -2.62 -2.45
C ARG A 93 23.92 -3.20 -3.20
N ASN A 94 24.16 -3.88 -4.31
CA ASN A 94 23.11 -4.44 -5.18
C ASN A 94 22.02 -3.41 -5.48
N ASP A 95 22.39 -2.29 -6.12
CA ASP A 95 21.54 -1.11 -6.24
C ASP A 95 20.19 -1.38 -6.96
N ARG A 96 20.18 -2.32 -7.92
CA ARG A 96 19.04 -2.70 -8.77
C ARG A 96 18.42 -1.52 -9.54
N LYS A 97 19.21 -0.48 -9.84
CA LYS A 97 18.73 0.76 -10.47
C LYS A 97 18.01 0.54 -11.81
N ASP A 98 18.56 -0.30 -12.68
CA ASP A 98 17.98 -0.58 -14.01
C ASP A 98 16.63 -1.29 -13.89
N PHE A 99 16.53 -2.27 -12.98
CA PHE A 99 15.28 -2.94 -12.71
C PHE A 99 14.22 -1.96 -12.18
N ILE A 100 14.59 -1.13 -11.19
CA ILE A 100 13.65 -0.17 -10.57
C ILE A 100 13.15 0.83 -11.61
N THR A 101 14.03 1.34 -12.46
CA THR A 101 13.68 2.28 -13.53
C THR A 101 12.75 1.60 -14.56
N GLY A 102 13.04 0.35 -14.94
CA GLY A 102 12.23 -0.41 -15.89
C GLY A 102 10.91 -0.95 -15.31
N ALA A 103 10.79 -1.08 -13.99
CA ALA A 103 9.59 -1.56 -13.32
C ALA A 103 8.50 -0.48 -13.15
N LEU A 104 8.85 0.79 -13.34
CA LEU A 104 7.91 1.90 -13.22
C LEU A 104 7.21 2.24 -14.54
N ASN A 105 5.98 2.71 -14.43
CA ASN A 105 5.26 3.28 -15.57
C ASN A 105 5.96 4.53 -16.11
N LYS A 106 5.84 4.76 -17.43
CA LYS A 106 6.59 5.80 -18.16
C LYS A 106 6.33 7.24 -17.68
N ASN A 107 5.19 7.50 -17.06
CA ASN A 107 4.80 8.81 -16.53
C ASN A 107 5.20 9.02 -15.06
N VAL A 108 5.96 8.10 -14.46
CA VAL A 108 6.56 8.26 -13.14
C VAL A 108 7.95 8.87 -13.28
N ASP A 109 8.14 10.10 -12.77
CA ASP A 109 9.46 10.71 -12.62
C ASP A 109 10.14 10.20 -11.36
N LEU A 110 11.10 9.29 -11.53
CA LEU A 110 11.80 8.63 -10.44
C LEU A 110 13.03 9.44 -9.98
N LYS A 111 13.11 9.71 -8.67
CA LYS A 111 14.26 10.27 -7.97
C LYS A 111 14.82 9.25 -6.98
N LEU A 112 16.11 8.94 -7.14
CA LEU A 112 16.80 7.94 -6.34
C LEU A 112 17.83 8.60 -5.43
N LEU A 113 17.69 8.37 -4.13
CA LEU A 113 18.73 8.59 -3.14
C LEU A 113 19.54 7.30 -2.97
N VAL A 114 20.79 7.43 -2.53
CA VAL A 114 21.65 6.29 -2.21
C VAL A 114 21.84 6.24 -0.70
N LYS A 115 21.40 5.15 -0.08
CA LYS A 115 21.60 4.85 1.33
C LYS A 115 22.93 4.11 1.49
N LYS A 116 23.89 4.76 2.15
CA LYS A 116 25.21 4.17 2.42
C LYS A 116 25.12 2.95 3.32
N ASP A 117 26.07 2.04 3.13
CA ASP A 117 26.22 0.80 3.90
C ASP A 117 24.95 -0.06 3.93
N SER A 118 24.18 -0.04 2.84
CA SER A 118 22.87 -0.67 2.76
C SER A 118 22.73 -1.50 1.49
N PRO A 119 22.10 -2.69 1.55
CA PRO A 119 21.57 -3.29 0.34
C PRO A 119 20.31 -2.53 -0.12
N THR A 120 19.98 -2.57 -1.41
CA THR A 120 18.59 -2.30 -1.84
C THR A 120 17.69 -3.37 -1.25
N THR A 121 16.56 -2.97 -0.67
CA THR A 121 15.67 -3.91 0.02
C THR A 121 15.08 -4.93 -0.94
N ILE A 122 15.39 -6.21 -0.72
CA ILE A 122 14.86 -7.33 -1.50
C ILE A 122 14.17 -8.32 -0.55
N LYS A 123 12.91 -8.65 -0.83
CA LYS A 123 12.15 -9.68 -0.12
C LYS A 123 11.97 -10.88 -1.04
N LYS A 124 12.83 -11.89 -0.87
CA LYS A 124 12.78 -13.15 -1.65
C LYS A 124 11.85 -14.13 -0.99
N ARG A 125 10.80 -14.56 -1.68
CA ARG A 125 9.82 -15.54 -1.21
C ARG A 125 9.99 -16.81 -2.03
N TYR A 126 10.12 -17.95 -1.36
CA TYR A 126 10.16 -19.27 -2.00
C TYR A 126 8.78 -19.90 -1.92
N LEU A 127 8.26 -20.37 -3.05
CA LEU A 127 6.89 -20.88 -3.17
C LEU A 127 6.89 -22.29 -3.75
N ASP A 128 5.93 -23.10 -3.32
CA ASP A 128 5.56 -24.33 -4.03
C ASP A 128 4.82 -23.94 -5.33
N ASN A 129 5.41 -24.26 -6.47
CA ASN A 129 4.88 -23.95 -7.79
C ASN A 129 3.53 -24.64 -8.09
N ILE A 130 3.26 -25.79 -7.46
CA ILE A 130 2.04 -26.57 -7.70
C ILE A 130 0.92 -26.09 -6.78
N ARG A 131 1.23 -25.86 -5.50
CA ARG A 131 0.23 -25.45 -4.50
C ARG A 131 0.05 -23.95 -4.37
N ASN A 132 0.97 -23.16 -4.94
CA ASN A 132 1.06 -21.71 -4.79
C ASN A 132 1.15 -21.27 -3.31
N GLU A 133 1.79 -22.10 -2.47
CA GLU A 133 1.99 -21.85 -1.04
C GLU A 133 3.38 -21.26 -0.79
N LYS A 134 3.46 -20.23 0.06
CA LYS A 134 4.75 -19.64 0.46
C LYS A 134 5.42 -20.55 1.50
N LEU A 135 6.61 -21.03 1.20
CA LEU A 135 7.39 -21.94 2.05
C LEU A 135 8.17 -21.16 3.11
N PHE A 136 8.95 -20.17 2.67
CA PHE A 136 9.73 -19.28 3.53
C PHE A 136 10.13 -18.02 2.75
N LYS A 137 10.71 -17.04 3.44
CA LYS A 137 11.27 -15.84 2.82
C LYS A 137 12.66 -15.51 3.38
N VAL A 138 13.45 -14.82 2.58
CA VAL A 138 14.75 -14.24 2.93
C VAL A 138 14.70 -12.75 2.61
N GLU A 139 15.05 -11.92 3.59
CA GLU A 139 15.01 -10.46 3.46
C GLU A 139 16.43 -9.90 3.47
N PHE A 140 16.76 -9.12 2.45
CA PHE A 140 17.99 -8.35 2.35
C PHE A 140 17.63 -6.91 2.67
N ILE A 141 17.92 -6.45 3.89
CA ILE A 141 17.46 -5.16 4.38
C ILE A 141 18.47 -4.59 5.37
N ASN A 142 18.55 -3.25 5.42
CA ASN A 142 19.14 -2.52 6.52
C ASN A 142 18.09 -1.52 7.02
N GLU A 143 17.66 -1.66 8.27
CA GLU A 143 16.58 -0.86 8.88
C GLU A 143 17.06 0.44 9.53
N ALA A 144 18.39 0.64 9.61
CA ALA A 144 18.95 1.85 10.17
C ALA A 144 18.51 3.09 9.37
N PRO A 145 18.33 4.26 10.01
CA PRO A 145 18.05 5.51 9.31
C PRO A 145 19.09 5.85 8.24
N ILE A 146 18.69 6.65 7.25
CA ILE A 146 19.62 7.30 6.31
C ILE A 146 20.60 8.23 7.06
N ASP A 147 21.79 8.44 6.50
CA ASP A 147 22.78 9.36 7.06
C ASP A 147 22.33 10.84 6.93
N GLU A 148 22.96 11.74 7.70
CA GLU A 148 22.60 13.17 7.70
C GLU A 148 22.76 13.83 6.32
N GLU A 149 23.72 13.37 5.51
CA GLU A 149 23.96 13.93 4.18
C GLU A 149 22.80 13.60 3.23
N THR A 150 22.33 12.35 3.28
CA THR A 150 21.19 11.85 2.51
C THR A 150 19.90 12.47 3.01
N GLU A 151 19.73 12.62 4.32
CA GLU A 151 18.58 13.31 4.92
C GLU A 151 18.50 14.78 4.46
N LYS A 152 19.63 15.50 4.43
CA LYS A 152 19.69 16.87 3.91
C LYS A 152 19.29 16.96 2.44
N LYS A 153 19.75 16.01 1.61
CA LYS A 153 19.35 15.93 0.19
C LYS A 153 17.85 15.68 0.03
N LEU A 154 17.30 14.75 0.81
CA LEU A 154 15.88 14.45 0.83
C LEU A 154 15.04 15.67 1.24
N ILE A 155 15.41 16.33 2.34
CA ILE A 155 14.74 17.54 2.82
C ILE A 155 14.78 18.62 1.75
N GLY A 156 15.95 18.94 1.18
CA GLY A 156 16.08 19.97 0.15
C GLY A 156 15.23 19.69 -1.10
N PHE A 157 15.12 18.42 -1.51
CA PHE A 157 14.22 18.00 -2.58
C PHE A 157 12.75 18.21 -2.21
N LEU A 158 12.35 17.73 -1.03
CA LEU A 158 10.97 17.83 -0.55
C LEU A 158 10.52 19.30 -0.42
N GLU A 159 11.39 20.19 0.03
CA GLU A 159 11.07 21.62 0.13
C GLU A 159 10.70 22.26 -1.21
N GLN A 160 11.27 21.75 -2.31
CA GLN A 160 10.98 22.22 -3.66
C GLN A 160 9.72 21.57 -4.24
N GLU A 161 9.48 20.29 -3.94
CA GLU A 161 8.40 19.51 -4.55
C GLU A 161 7.06 19.61 -3.82
N LEU A 162 7.05 19.71 -2.49
CA LEU A 162 5.81 19.73 -1.70
C LEU A 162 4.82 20.85 -2.11
N PRO A 163 5.26 22.09 -2.40
CA PRO A 163 4.35 23.14 -2.86
C PRO A 163 3.71 22.87 -4.24
N LYS A 164 4.37 22.07 -5.08
CA LYS A 164 3.95 21.77 -6.46
C LYS A 164 2.91 20.66 -6.54
N ASN A 165 2.87 19.78 -5.53
CA ASN A 165 2.02 18.60 -5.52
C ASN A 165 0.73 18.85 -4.72
N ASP A 166 -0.36 18.23 -5.18
CA ASP A 166 -1.67 18.33 -4.54
C ASP A 166 -1.87 17.21 -3.51
N LEU A 167 -1.28 16.05 -3.79
CA LEU A 167 -1.34 14.86 -2.96
C LEU A 167 0.06 14.31 -2.71
N VAL A 168 0.38 14.05 -1.45
CA VAL A 168 1.60 13.37 -1.02
C VAL A 168 1.24 12.01 -0.45
N LEU A 169 1.75 10.95 -1.05
CA LEU A 169 1.59 9.57 -0.60
C LEU A 169 2.87 9.12 0.08
N LEU A 170 2.79 8.89 1.39
CA LEU A 170 3.87 8.39 2.21
C LEU A 170 3.69 6.90 2.49
N GLY A 171 4.52 6.07 1.85
CA GLY A 171 4.62 4.63 2.13
C GLY A 171 5.80 4.36 3.05
N ASP A 172 5.54 4.25 4.34
CA ASP A 172 6.54 4.06 5.37
C ASP A 172 6.57 2.60 5.83
N PHE A 173 7.54 1.85 5.31
CA PHE A 173 7.71 0.43 5.60
C PHE A 173 8.72 0.21 6.73
N GLY A 174 9.23 1.30 7.33
CA GLY A 174 10.18 1.28 8.43
C GLY A 174 11.57 0.81 8.04
N HIS A 175 12.06 1.15 6.84
CA HIS A 175 13.40 0.76 6.37
C HIS A 175 14.44 1.90 6.44
N GLY A 176 14.11 2.97 7.16
CA GLY A 176 15.04 4.04 7.54
C GLY A 176 15.02 5.29 6.65
N LEU A 177 14.23 5.34 5.57
CA LEU A 177 14.10 6.57 4.77
C LEU A 177 13.34 7.68 5.52
N ILE A 178 12.33 7.30 6.30
CA ILE A 178 11.37 8.22 6.91
C ILE A 178 11.81 8.55 8.34
N THR A 179 12.64 9.59 8.48
CA THR A 179 13.12 10.10 9.76
C THR A 179 12.13 11.08 10.39
N GLU A 180 12.31 11.42 11.67
CA GLU A 180 11.48 12.43 12.34
C GLU A 180 11.50 13.80 11.65
N LYS A 181 12.64 14.21 11.08
CA LYS A 181 12.74 15.48 10.35
C LYS A 181 11.94 15.45 9.05
N VAL A 182 11.98 14.32 8.35
CA VAL A 182 11.16 14.10 7.14
C VAL A 182 9.68 14.13 7.51
N ILE A 183 9.26 13.44 8.57
CA ILE A 183 7.85 13.44 9.03
C ILE A 183 7.39 14.87 9.32
N LYS A 184 8.14 15.64 10.12
CA LYS A 184 7.80 17.03 10.46
C LYS A 184 7.63 17.88 9.22
N LEU A 185 8.56 17.80 8.27
CA LEU A 185 8.50 18.55 7.02
C LEU A 185 7.25 18.19 6.20
N LEU A 186 6.95 16.90 6.07
CA LEU A 186 5.79 16.42 5.33
C LEU A 186 4.49 16.91 5.97
N GLU A 187 4.36 16.84 7.30
CA GLU A 187 3.17 17.30 8.01
C GLU A 187 2.98 18.82 7.96
N GLU A 188 4.07 19.57 7.89
CA GLU A 188 4.03 21.04 7.83
C GLU A 188 3.73 21.56 6.42
N LYS A 189 4.34 20.96 5.38
CA LYS A 189 4.34 21.54 4.03
C LYS A 189 3.45 20.82 3.01
N SER A 190 2.96 19.61 3.29
CA SER A 190 2.07 18.91 2.35
C SER A 190 0.68 19.54 2.33
N LYS A 191 0.15 19.86 1.14
CA LYS A 191 -1.26 20.28 0.99
C LYS A 191 -2.22 19.19 1.46
N TYR A 192 -1.91 17.95 1.07
CA TYR A 192 -2.63 16.75 1.50
C TYR A 192 -1.66 15.59 1.71
N LEU A 193 -1.46 15.18 2.96
CA LEU A 193 -0.62 14.04 3.31
C LEU A 193 -1.48 12.81 3.58
N ALA A 194 -1.29 11.76 2.78
CA ALA A 194 -1.82 10.43 3.04
C ALA A 194 -0.69 9.49 3.48
N VAL A 195 -0.93 8.70 4.52
CA VAL A 195 0.10 7.85 5.15
C VAL A 195 -0.33 6.40 5.20
N ASN A 196 0.58 5.52 4.80
CA ASN A 196 0.53 4.08 5.05
C ASN A 196 1.80 3.70 5.79
N ALA A 197 1.68 3.43 7.09
CA ALA A 197 2.81 3.08 7.96
C ALA A 197 2.68 1.62 8.37
N GLN A 198 3.56 0.76 7.86
CA GLN A 198 3.43 -0.68 8.01
C GLN A 198 4.29 -1.24 9.14
N CYS A 199 3.68 -2.10 9.94
CA CYS A 199 4.39 -3.00 10.86
C CYS A 199 4.62 -4.35 10.16
N ASN A 200 5.87 -4.69 9.89
CA ASN A 200 6.23 -5.93 9.22
C ASN A 200 7.21 -6.76 10.07
N SER A 201 7.66 -7.91 9.58
CA SER A 201 8.53 -8.81 10.35
C SER A 201 9.88 -8.21 10.73
N ALA A 202 10.35 -7.17 10.04
CA ALA A 202 11.61 -6.51 10.34
C ALA A 202 11.46 -5.55 11.55
N ASN A 203 10.35 -4.80 11.59
CA ASN A 203 10.11 -3.74 12.57
C ASN A 203 8.88 -3.95 13.45
N LEU A 204 8.51 -5.22 13.68
CA LEU A 204 7.29 -5.58 14.39
C LEU A 204 7.23 -4.91 15.76
N GLY A 205 6.29 -3.98 15.93
CA GLY A 205 6.14 -3.24 17.18
C GLY A 205 6.95 -1.93 17.27
N PHE A 206 7.57 -1.46 16.18
CA PHE A 206 8.41 -0.25 16.19
C PHE A 206 8.03 0.80 15.13
N ASN A 207 7.27 0.43 14.09
CA ASN A 207 6.86 1.35 13.03
C ASN A 207 5.34 1.62 13.04
N PHE A 208 4.86 2.39 14.01
CA PHE A 208 3.44 2.69 14.16
C PHE A 208 3.00 3.97 13.47
N VAL A 209 1.75 3.99 13.03
CA VAL A 209 1.10 5.20 12.54
C VAL A 209 1.00 6.32 13.59
N THR A 210 1.13 5.99 14.89
CA THR A 210 1.06 6.97 15.98
C THR A 210 2.26 7.92 16.04
N LYS A 211 3.31 7.70 15.22
CA LYS A 211 4.41 8.67 15.07
C LYS A 211 4.04 9.88 14.20
N TYR A 212 2.91 9.79 13.49
CA TYR A 212 2.33 10.90 12.74
C TYR A 212 1.31 11.63 13.62
N SER A 213 1.28 12.96 13.52
CA SER A 213 0.40 13.84 14.29
C SER A 213 -0.71 14.46 13.44
N LYS A 214 -0.47 14.73 12.15
CA LYS A 214 -1.37 15.53 11.30
C LYS A 214 -1.63 14.99 9.87
N PRO A 215 -1.66 13.67 9.61
CA PRO A 215 -2.03 13.18 8.28
C PRO A 215 -3.50 13.47 7.97
N LYS A 216 -3.81 13.78 6.71
CA LYS A 216 -5.17 14.03 6.22
C LYS A 216 -5.93 12.74 5.92
N TYR A 217 -5.20 11.66 5.64
CA TYR A 217 -5.74 10.34 5.41
C TYR A 217 -4.73 9.27 5.80
N ILE A 218 -5.21 8.14 6.32
CA ILE A 218 -4.39 7.01 6.69
C ILE A 218 -5.04 5.72 6.19
N THR A 219 -4.21 4.76 5.79
CA THR A 219 -4.59 3.35 5.71
C THR A 219 -3.73 2.50 6.62
N MET A 220 -4.33 1.49 7.22
CA MET A 220 -3.63 0.44 7.98
C MET A 220 -4.40 -0.87 7.89
N ASP A 221 -3.77 -1.98 8.25
CA ASP A 221 -4.48 -3.22 8.52
C ASP A 221 -4.93 -3.32 10.00
N ILE A 222 -5.76 -4.32 10.29
CA ILE A 222 -6.28 -4.55 11.63
C ILE A 222 -5.19 -4.88 12.65
N THR A 223 -4.13 -5.57 12.24
CA THR A 223 -3.01 -5.94 13.12
C THR A 223 -2.16 -4.73 13.47
N GLU A 224 -1.89 -3.85 12.51
CA GLU A 224 -1.25 -2.54 12.70
C GLU A 224 -2.08 -1.66 13.63
N LEU A 225 -3.40 -1.63 13.48
CA LEU A 225 -4.30 -0.94 14.41
C LEU A 225 -4.17 -1.50 15.83
N GLN A 226 -4.25 -2.82 15.99
CA GLN A 226 -4.12 -3.50 17.28
C GLN A 226 -2.80 -3.15 17.98
N TYR A 227 -1.69 -3.13 17.23
CA TYR A 227 -0.41 -2.70 17.77
C TYR A 227 -0.41 -1.22 18.16
N ALA A 228 -0.92 -0.34 17.30
CA ALA A 228 -0.95 1.10 17.53
C ALA A 228 -1.73 1.50 18.80
N VAL A 229 -2.79 0.77 19.15
CA VAL A 229 -3.58 0.99 20.38
C VAL A 229 -3.26 0.02 21.51
N SER A 230 -2.32 -0.91 21.30
CA SER A 230 -1.93 -1.94 22.26
C SER A 230 -3.13 -2.77 22.78
N ASP A 231 -4.04 -3.16 21.89
CA ASP A 231 -5.24 -3.93 22.20
C ASP A 231 -5.49 -4.99 21.13
N ARG A 232 -5.55 -6.25 21.54
CA ARG A 232 -5.66 -7.41 20.66
C ARG A 232 -7.11 -7.91 20.47
N PHE A 233 -8.00 -7.62 21.40
CA PHE A 233 -9.26 -8.37 21.54
C PHE A 233 -10.52 -7.54 21.31
N SER A 234 -10.43 -6.21 21.40
CA SER A 234 -11.58 -5.37 21.13
C SER A 234 -12.07 -5.48 19.68
N THR A 235 -13.36 -5.22 19.46
CA THR A 235 -13.95 -5.11 18.14
C THR A 235 -13.32 -3.96 17.35
N VAL A 236 -13.35 -4.07 16.02
CA VAL A 236 -12.71 -3.08 15.14
C VAL A 236 -13.24 -1.67 15.39
N ASP A 237 -14.54 -1.50 15.60
CA ASP A 237 -15.13 -0.19 15.87
C ASP A 237 -14.60 0.44 17.19
N VAL A 238 -14.34 -0.37 18.21
CA VAL A 238 -13.73 0.05 19.48
C VAL A 238 -12.27 0.41 19.27
N LEU A 239 -11.51 -0.41 18.54
CA LEU A 239 -10.11 -0.13 18.23
C LEU A 239 -9.95 1.17 17.44
N MET A 240 -10.83 1.42 16.47
CA MET A 240 -10.85 2.67 15.69
C MET A 240 -11.14 3.88 16.58
N LYS A 241 -12.08 3.79 17.53
CA LYS A 241 -12.36 4.85 18.52
C LYS A 241 -11.14 5.10 19.43
N LYS A 242 -10.49 4.03 19.91
CA LYS A 242 -9.25 4.16 20.71
C LYS A 242 -8.13 4.87 19.94
N LEU A 243 -7.96 4.55 18.65
CA LEU A 243 -6.98 5.24 17.81
C LEU A 243 -7.34 6.72 17.66
N ARG A 244 -8.62 7.03 17.39
CA ARG A 244 -9.13 8.41 17.34
C ARG A 244 -8.80 9.16 18.63
N ASP A 245 -9.05 8.58 19.79
CA ASP A 245 -8.82 9.22 21.09
C ASP A 245 -7.33 9.43 21.36
N LYS A 246 -6.48 8.46 20.97
CA LYS A 246 -5.02 8.53 21.15
C LYS A 246 -4.32 9.55 20.24
N THR A 247 -4.82 9.73 19.02
CA THR A 247 -4.09 10.47 17.95
C THR A 247 -4.80 11.72 17.46
N GLY A 248 -6.12 11.83 17.66
CA GLY A 248 -6.93 12.88 17.07
C GLY A 248 -7.15 12.72 15.56
N PHE A 249 -6.84 11.58 14.94
CA PHE A 249 -7.09 11.36 13.51
C PHE A 249 -8.58 11.32 13.19
N SER A 250 -9.02 12.06 12.17
CA SER A 250 -10.45 12.16 11.81
C SER A 250 -10.84 11.37 10.57
N ASN A 251 -9.85 10.80 9.88
CA ASN A 251 -10.03 10.23 8.55
C ASN A 251 -9.03 9.08 8.30
N PHE A 252 -9.45 7.83 8.49
CA PHE A 252 -8.58 6.68 8.30
C PHE A 252 -9.37 5.42 7.94
N LEU A 253 -8.73 4.54 7.18
CA LEU A 253 -9.26 3.25 6.73
C LEU A 253 -8.49 2.11 7.38
N VAL A 254 -9.21 1.10 7.83
CA VAL A 254 -8.68 -0.14 8.40
C VAL A 254 -9.09 -1.28 7.48
N THR A 255 -8.12 -1.99 6.93
CA THR A 255 -8.34 -3.21 6.15
C THR A 255 -8.37 -4.43 7.07
N MET A 256 -9.28 -5.37 6.81
CA MET A 256 -9.55 -6.52 7.68
C MET A 256 -9.49 -7.85 6.91
N GLY A 257 -8.79 -7.85 5.76
CA GLY A 257 -8.67 -9.01 4.89
C GLY A 257 -10.04 -9.49 4.40
N LYS A 258 -10.38 -10.74 4.72
CA LYS A 258 -11.66 -11.36 4.33
C LYS A 258 -12.90 -10.67 4.94
N GLU A 259 -12.74 -9.93 6.04
CA GLU A 259 -13.83 -9.20 6.69
C GLU A 259 -14.08 -7.81 6.04
N GLY A 260 -13.31 -7.49 4.99
CA GLY A 260 -13.46 -6.27 4.21
C GLY A 260 -12.70 -5.07 4.78
N ALA A 261 -13.36 -3.92 4.88
CA ALA A 261 -12.74 -2.68 5.34
C ALA A 261 -13.68 -1.82 6.19
N GLY A 262 -13.11 -1.15 7.20
CA GLY A 262 -13.78 -0.20 8.08
C GLY A 262 -13.17 1.20 7.93
N TYR A 263 -14.00 2.21 7.75
CA TYR A 263 -13.56 3.59 7.52
C TYR A 263 -14.11 4.53 8.58
N PHE A 264 -13.21 5.23 9.27
CA PHE A 264 -13.52 6.25 10.26
C PHE A 264 -13.56 7.62 9.59
N ASN A 265 -14.68 8.32 9.69
CA ASN A 265 -14.82 9.68 9.21
C ASN A 265 -15.67 10.54 10.16
N ASN A 266 -15.04 11.54 10.79
CA ASN A 266 -15.73 12.49 11.68
C ASN A 266 -16.65 11.80 12.71
N ASN A 267 -16.10 10.84 13.46
CA ASN A 267 -16.80 10.03 14.47
C ASN A 267 -17.85 9.03 13.94
N ASN A 268 -17.99 8.89 12.61
CA ASN A 268 -18.80 7.84 12.00
C ASN A 268 -17.91 6.71 11.48
N ILE A 269 -18.36 5.48 11.65
CA ILE A 269 -17.68 4.29 11.11
C ILE A 269 -18.56 3.67 10.05
N ARG A 270 -17.98 3.42 8.87
CA ARG A 270 -18.64 2.72 7.77
C ARG A 270 -17.87 1.46 7.43
N PHE A 271 -18.57 0.33 7.41
CA PHE A 271 -18.01 -0.94 7.00
C PHE A 271 -18.41 -1.26 5.56
N SER A 272 -17.54 -2.00 4.89
CA SER A 272 -17.78 -2.56 3.57
C SER A 272 -17.22 -3.99 3.55
N PRO A 273 -18.00 -4.99 3.10
CA PRO A 273 -17.57 -6.37 3.08
C PRO A 273 -16.54 -6.62 1.96
N ALA A 274 -15.75 -7.68 2.08
CA ALA A 274 -14.84 -8.09 1.01
C ALA A 274 -15.64 -8.63 -0.18
N PHE A 275 -15.08 -8.55 -1.40
CA PHE A 275 -15.73 -9.02 -2.63
C PHE A 275 -15.10 -10.28 -3.24
N VAL A 276 -13.99 -10.76 -2.67
CA VAL A 276 -13.24 -11.90 -3.21
C VAL A 276 -13.12 -12.98 -2.14
N THR A 277 -13.59 -14.19 -2.46
CA THR A 277 -13.58 -15.35 -1.56
C THR A 277 -12.28 -16.18 -1.64
N ARG A 278 -11.57 -16.11 -2.77
CA ARG A 278 -10.39 -16.93 -3.05
C ARG A 278 -9.24 -16.06 -3.55
N PRO A 279 -8.49 -15.39 -2.66
CA PRO A 279 -7.34 -14.59 -3.05
C PRO A 279 -6.22 -15.49 -3.59
N LYS A 280 -5.54 -15.04 -4.64
CA LYS A 280 -4.34 -15.66 -5.21
C LYS A 280 -3.09 -15.31 -4.40
N ASP A 281 -2.93 -14.03 -4.07
CA ASP A 281 -1.89 -13.54 -3.18
C ASP A 281 -2.36 -12.28 -2.47
N THR A 282 -2.02 -12.08 -1.20
CA THR A 282 -2.39 -10.87 -0.45
C THR A 282 -1.28 -9.82 -0.40
N VAL A 283 -0.07 -10.16 -0.87
CA VAL A 283 1.06 -9.23 -0.95
C VAL A 283 0.73 -8.07 -1.88
N GLY A 284 0.91 -6.83 -1.40
CA GLY A 284 0.65 -5.62 -2.18
C GLY A 284 -0.80 -5.14 -2.16
N ALA A 285 -1.75 -5.91 -1.62
CA ALA A 285 -3.15 -5.50 -1.55
C ALA A 285 -3.35 -4.23 -0.71
N GLY A 286 -2.63 -4.09 0.40
CA GLY A 286 -2.64 -2.86 1.21
C GLY A 286 -2.11 -1.64 0.46
N ASP A 287 -1.04 -1.81 -0.32
CA ASP A 287 -0.43 -0.74 -1.12
C ASP A 287 -1.39 -0.29 -2.24
N ALA A 288 -2.08 -1.24 -2.87
CA ALA A 288 -3.09 -0.96 -3.88
C ALA A 288 -4.30 -0.23 -3.30
N VAL A 289 -4.81 -0.67 -2.14
CA VAL A 289 -5.88 0.01 -1.41
C VAL A 289 -5.46 1.43 -1.06
N PHE A 290 -4.30 1.59 -0.41
CA PHE A 290 -3.74 2.90 -0.05
C PHE A 290 -3.67 3.85 -1.24
N SER A 291 -3.14 3.37 -2.36
CA SER A 291 -2.97 4.14 -3.59
C SER A 291 -4.29 4.67 -4.12
N VAL A 292 -5.27 3.79 -4.31
CA VAL A 292 -6.54 4.14 -4.93
C VAL A 292 -7.39 4.98 -3.97
N THR A 293 -7.53 4.58 -2.70
CA THR A 293 -8.41 5.29 -1.77
C THR A 293 -7.88 6.67 -1.38
N SER A 294 -6.56 6.88 -1.42
CA SER A 294 -5.97 8.21 -1.20
C SER A 294 -6.42 9.23 -2.25
N LEU A 295 -6.59 8.81 -3.52
CA LEU A 295 -7.12 9.67 -4.58
C LEU A 295 -8.57 10.10 -4.29
N PHE A 296 -9.42 9.15 -3.92
CA PHE A 296 -10.82 9.43 -3.54
C PHE A 296 -10.90 10.32 -2.29
N SER A 297 -10.04 10.07 -1.31
CA SER A 297 -9.96 10.87 -0.09
C SER A 297 -9.50 12.31 -0.36
N CYS A 298 -8.53 12.48 -1.27
CA CYS A 298 -8.03 13.79 -1.69
C CYS A 298 -9.09 14.62 -2.41
N LEU A 299 -9.92 14.00 -3.25
CA LEU A 299 -11.07 14.68 -3.90
C LEU A 299 -12.30 14.83 -2.99
N GLY A 300 -12.23 14.41 -1.72
CA GLY A 300 -13.33 14.53 -0.78
C GLY A 300 -14.49 13.54 -1.01
N MET A 301 -14.30 12.51 -1.84
CA MET A 301 -15.29 11.46 -2.15
C MET A 301 -15.35 10.40 -1.04
N LYS A 302 -15.46 10.86 0.20
CA LYS A 302 -15.29 10.08 1.43
C LYS A 302 -16.30 8.94 1.58
N GLU A 303 -17.50 9.07 1.02
CA GLU A 303 -18.53 8.02 1.11
C GLU A 303 -18.16 6.76 0.33
N LEU A 304 -17.38 6.89 -0.75
CA LEU A 304 -16.99 5.78 -1.62
C LEU A 304 -15.80 4.98 -1.11
N ILE A 305 -15.00 5.56 -0.20
CA ILE A 305 -13.72 4.96 0.24
C ILE A 305 -13.85 3.49 0.69
N PRO A 306 -14.80 3.09 1.56
CA PRO A 306 -14.93 1.69 1.97
C PRO A 306 -15.20 0.74 0.79
N PHE A 307 -16.07 1.15 -0.11
CA PHE A 307 -16.43 0.37 -1.29
C PHE A 307 -15.24 0.22 -2.23
N ILE A 308 -14.60 1.34 -2.57
CA ILE A 308 -13.42 1.38 -3.43
C ILE A 308 -12.25 0.61 -2.82
N ALA A 309 -12.08 0.64 -1.48
CA ALA A 309 -11.08 -0.16 -0.80
C ALA A 309 -11.26 -1.66 -1.10
N ASN A 310 -12.48 -2.18 -0.96
CA ASN A 310 -12.74 -3.60 -1.24
C ASN A 310 -12.66 -3.95 -2.72
N CYS A 311 -13.03 -3.04 -3.63
CA CYS A 311 -12.79 -3.24 -5.06
C CYS A 311 -11.29 -3.29 -5.38
N ALA A 312 -10.51 -2.32 -4.89
CA ALA A 312 -9.08 -2.27 -5.12
C ALA A 312 -8.36 -3.47 -4.51
N GLY A 313 -8.70 -3.82 -3.27
CA GLY A 313 -8.20 -5.01 -2.60
C GLY A 313 -8.56 -6.29 -3.36
N GLY A 314 -9.82 -6.43 -3.80
CA GLY A 314 -10.28 -7.57 -4.59
C GLY A 314 -9.53 -7.76 -5.91
N ILE A 315 -9.27 -6.67 -6.64
CA ILE A 315 -8.46 -6.70 -7.87
C ILE A 315 -7.03 -7.10 -7.54
N ALA A 316 -6.40 -6.46 -6.54
CA ALA A 316 -5.00 -6.70 -6.19
C ALA A 316 -4.77 -8.16 -5.79
N VAL A 317 -5.67 -8.74 -4.97
CA VAL A 317 -5.49 -10.12 -4.51
C VAL A 317 -5.72 -11.18 -5.58
N SER A 318 -6.21 -10.79 -6.76
CA SER A 318 -6.42 -11.70 -7.90
C SER A 318 -5.12 -11.98 -8.68
N TYR A 319 -4.05 -11.23 -8.39
CA TYR A 319 -2.74 -11.38 -9.01
C TYR A 319 -1.71 -11.92 -8.01
N LEU A 320 -0.58 -12.40 -8.53
CA LEU A 320 0.56 -12.79 -7.69
C LEU A 320 1.40 -11.55 -7.40
N GLY A 321 1.54 -11.18 -6.13
CA GLY A 321 2.22 -9.95 -5.72
C GLY A 321 1.78 -8.73 -6.53
N ASN A 322 2.75 -7.87 -6.84
CA ASN A 322 2.55 -6.64 -7.62
C ASN A 322 2.69 -6.85 -9.13
N LYS A 323 2.28 -8.02 -9.65
CA LYS A 323 2.38 -8.34 -11.09
C LYS A 323 1.63 -7.35 -11.97
N GLU A 324 0.49 -6.87 -11.49
CA GLU A 324 -0.37 -5.94 -12.21
C GLU A 324 -0.72 -4.77 -11.31
N SER A 325 -0.63 -3.55 -11.84
CA SER A 325 -1.14 -2.37 -11.18
C SER A 325 -2.61 -2.12 -11.56
N ILE A 326 -3.41 -1.70 -10.58
CA ILE A 326 -4.82 -1.30 -10.80
C ILE A 326 -4.87 -0.09 -11.74
N ASN A 327 -5.71 -0.15 -12.77
CA ASN A 327 -5.99 0.95 -13.68
C ASN A 327 -7.50 1.31 -13.68
N LYS A 328 -7.86 2.37 -14.42
CA LYS A 328 -9.24 2.89 -14.46
C LYS A 328 -10.21 1.86 -15.01
N GLU A 329 -9.83 1.18 -16.09
CA GLU A 329 -10.67 0.22 -16.80
C GLU A 329 -10.99 -0.98 -15.89
N LYS A 330 -9.96 -1.60 -15.29
CA LYS A 330 -10.13 -2.73 -14.36
C LYS A 330 -10.97 -2.34 -13.13
N LEU A 331 -10.76 -1.14 -12.59
CA LEU A 331 -11.55 -0.67 -11.45
C LEU A 331 -13.03 -0.48 -11.83
N LEU A 332 -13.32 0.13 -12.98
CA LEU A 332 -14.69 0.32 -13.46
C LEU A 332 -15.38 -1.00 -13.82
N GLU A 333 -14.64 -1.93 -14.43
CA GLU A 333 -15.12 -3.27 -14.74
C GLU A 333 -15.52 -4.01 -13.47
N PHE A 334 -14.63 -4.04 -12.46
CA PHE A 334 -14.91 -4.68 -11.18
C PHE A 334 -16.12 -4.07 -10.46
N ILE A 335 -16.24 -2.74 -10.48
CA ILE A 335 -17.40 -2.05 -9.91
C ILE A 335 -18.69 -2.41 -10.67
N SER A 336 -18.62 -2.48 -12.00
CA SER A 336 -19.78 -2.85 -12.84
C SER A 336 -20.24 -4.28 -12.53
N GLN A 337 -19.30 -5.22 -12.40
CA GLN A 337 -19.59 -6.61 -12.01
C GLN A 337 -20.23 -6.68 -10.62
N ALA A 338 -19.73 -5.90 -9.65
CA ALA A 338 -20.35 -5.80 -8.32
C ALA A 338 -21.78 -5.20 -8.39
N TYR A 339 -22.00 -4.16 -9.20
CA TYR A 339 -23.31 -3.52 -9.38
C TYR A 339 -24.35 -4.42 -10.08
N ASN A 340 -23.90 -5.39 -10.86
CA ASN A 340 -24.73 -6.38 -11.55
C ASN A 340 -24.95 -7.65 -10.72
N GLY A 341 -24.32 -7.76 -9.54
CA GLY A 341 -24.40 -8.96 -8.70
C GLY A 341 -23.58 -10.15 -9.21
N GLU A 342 -22.65 -9.91 -10.15
CA GLU A 342 -21.73 -10.92 -10.68
C GLU A 342 -20.62 -11.25 -9.66
N ILE A 343 -20.24 -10.26 -8.86
CA ILE A 343 -19.35 -10.42 -7.72
C ILE A 343 -20.18 -10.26 -6.45
N LYS A 344 -20.15 -11.30 -5.60
CA LYS A 344 -20.82 -11.29 -4.31
C LYS A 344 -19.85 -10.92 -3.21
N ALA A 345 -20.31 -10.10 -2.29
CA ALA A 345 -19.65 -9.87 -1.04
C ALA A 345 -19.58 -11.15 -0.20
N VAL A 346 -18.55 -11.21 0.64
CA VAL A 346 -18.18 -12.35 1.47
C VAL A 346 -18.62 -12.13 2.90
#